data_AF-A0A1D6N3I6-F1
#
_entry.id   AF-A0A1D6N3I6-F1
#
_cell.length_a   1.000
_cell.length_b   1.000
_cell.length_c   1.000
_cell.angle_alpha   90.00
_cell.angle_beta   90.00
_cell.angle_gamma   90.00
#
_symmetry.space_group_name_H-M   'P 1'
#
loop_
_entity.id
_entity.type
_entity.pdbx_description
1 polymer ?
#
loop_
_entity_poly.entity_id
_entity_poly.type
_entity_poly.pdbx_seq_one_letter_code
_entity_poly.pdbx_strand_id
1 'polypeptide(L)'
;MENSFLRPLGHLELDLPDAPEKAPRPPAQAVDPFSKFGPKAEISHIFRAPEKRPPKELSLAFTGLTLLPFIGFLIGLVRLGVNLKNFPSLPGPAAFASLFHAGIGAVLMLYVLFWIKLDLFTTLKYLGFLGIFLVFVGHRALSYLSSVSTKQKTA
;
A
#
# COMPACT_ATOMS: atom_id res chain seq x y z
N MET A 1 5.81 18.82 -85.08
CA MET A 1 6.72 19.66 -84.27
C MET A 1 7.49 18.71 -83.39
N GLU A 2 8.67 18.30 -83.85
CA GLU A 2 9.53 17.29 -83.23
C GLU A 2 10.92 17.93 -83.08
N ASN A 3 11.58 17.72 -81.94
CA ASN A 3 12.90 18.23 -81.54
C ASN A 3 12.88 19.37 -80.49
N SER A 4 12.45 19.04 -79.27
CA SER A 4 12.80 19.83 -78.09
C SER A 4 14.22 19.46 -77.65
N PHE A 5 15.13 20.43 -77.70
CA PHE A 5 16.53 20.22 -77.31
C PHE A 5 16.67 20.29 -75.78
N LEU A 6 17.08 19.19 -75.15
CA LEU A 6 17.33 19.11 -73.71
C LEU A 6 18.81 18.83 -73.46
N ARG A 7 19.58 19.87 -73.09
CA ARG A 7 20.96 19.73 -72.62
C ARG A 7 21.12 20.31 -71.22
N PRO A 8 21.77 19.60 -70.28
CA PRO A 8 22.08 20.14 -68.97
C PRO A 8 23.15 21.24 -69.11
N LEU A 9 22.82 22.45 -68.67
CA LEU A 9 23.69 23.64 -68.78
C LEU A 9 24.67 23.78 -67.60
N GLY A 10 24.36 23.17 -66.45
CA GLY A 10 25.17 23.26 -65.25
C GLY A 10 24.43 22.78 -64.00
N HIS A 11 25.10 22.86 -62.85
CA HIS A 11 24.52 22.56 -61.54
C HIS A 11 24.54 23.80 -60.66
N LEU A 12 23.44 24.05 -59.96
CA LEU A 12 23.29 25.17 -59.03
C LEU A 12 22.97 24.58 -57.66
N GLU A 13 23.86 24.82 -56.71
CA GLU A 13 23.65 24.45 -55.31
C GLU A 13 23.22 25.70 -54.55
N LEU A 14 22.05 25.65 -53.93
CA LEU A 14 21.47 26.76 -53.19
C LEU A 14 21.53 26.44 -51.70
N ASP A 15 22.32 27.20 -50.95
CA ASP A 15 22.38 27.12 -49.48
C ASP A 15 21.40 28.15 -48.89
N LEU A 16 20.13 27.75 -48.78
CA LEU A 16 19.06 28.59 -48.26
C LEU A 16 18.87 28.34 -46.75
N PRO A 17 18.56 29.39 -45.95
CA PRO A 17 18.31 29.22 -44.52
C PRO A 17 17.00 28.46 -44.26
N ASP A 18 16.96 27.74 -43.14
CA ASP A 18 15.76 27.02 -42.72
C ASP A 18 14.57 27.97 -42.50
N ALA A 19 13.39 27.52 -42.94
CA ALA A 19 12.16 28.28 -42.77
C ALA A 19 11.82 28.44 -41.27
N PRO A 20 11.37 29.63 -40.82
CA PRO A 20 11.05 29.87 -39.41
C PRO A 20 9.88 28.98 -38.94
N GLU A 21 9.98 28.48 -37.71
CA GLU A 21 9.11 27.44 -37.13
C GLU A 21 7.59 27.72 -37.24
N LYS A 22 7.21 29.00 -37.23
CA LYS A 22 5.81 29.49 -37.27
C LYS A 22 5.32 29.93 -38.66
N ALA A 23 6.14 29.83 -39.71
CA ALA A 23 5.68 30.18 -41.04
C ALA A 23 4.59 29.21 -41.51
N PRO A 24 3.55 29.68 -42.23
CA PRO A 24 2.62 28.81 -42.93
C PRO A 24 3.41 27.94 -43.91
N ARG A 25 3.64 26.68 -43.55
CA ARG A 25 4.35 25.75 -44.42
C ARG A 25 3.41 25.34 -45.55
N PRO A 26 3.76 25.58 -46.83
CA PRO A 26 3.05 24.94 -47.92
C PRO A 26 3.11 23.41 -47.72
N PRO A 27 2.11 22.64 -48.20
CA PRO A 27 2.12 21.20 -48.08
C PRO A 27 3.45 20.66 -48.62
N ALA A 28 4.12 19.84 -47.81
CA ALA A 28 5.45 19.32 -48.11
C ALA A 28 5.44 18.69 -49.52
N GLN A 29 6.17 19.28 -50.46
CA GLN A 29 6.34 18.69 -51.78
C GLN A 29 7.18 17.42 -51.61
N ALA A 30 6.59 16.28 -51.92
CA ALA A 30 7.31 15.01 -51.87
C ALA A 30 8.43 15.04 -52.93
N VAL A 31 9.68 15.18 -52.48
CA VAL A 31 10.88 15.13 -53.33
C VAL A 31 10.97 13.78 -54.05
N ASP A 32 10.34 12.74 -53.49
CA ASP A 32 10.13 11.42 -54.09
C ASP A 32 8.68 10.94 -53.83
N PRO A 33 7.88 10.62 -54.86
CA PRO A 33 6.51 10.10 -54.73
C PRO A 33 6.35 8.89 -53.79
N PHE A 34 7.42 8.11 -53.59
CA PHE A 34 7.41 6.92 -52.75
C PHE A 34 7.80 7.17 -51.29
N SER A 35 8.43 8.32 -50.98
CA SER A 35 8.86 8.70 -49.62
C SER A 35 7.72 8.71 -48.59
N LYS A 36 6.47 8.94 -49.02
CA LYS A 36 5.28 8.91 -48.16
C LYS A 36 4.95 7.53 -47.56
N PHE A 37 5.52 6.46 -48.13
CA PHE A 37 5.34 5.09 -47.68
C PHE A 37 6.51 4.59 -46.82
N GLY A 38 7.49 5.46 -46.50
CA GLY A 38 8.60 5.14 -45.62
C GLY A 38 8.16 4.97 -44.15
N PRO A 39 8.96 4.25 -43.34
CA PRO A 39 8.71 4.15 -41.90
C PRO A 39 8.78 5.53 -41.24
N LYS A 40 7.83 5.82 -40.35
CA LYS A 40 7.86 7.04 -39.53
C LYS A 40 8.83 6.87 -38.37
N ALA A 41 9.28 7.99 -37.82
CA ALA A 41 10.07 7.99 -36.60
C ALA A 41 9.30 7.27 -35.47
N GLU A 42 10.03 6.47 -34.69
CA GLU A 42 9.50 5.78 -33.53
C GLU A 42 9.10 6.79 -32.44
N ILE A 43 7.93 6.59 -31.83
CA ILE A 43 7.44 7.44 -30.74
C ILE A 43 7.75 6.74 -29.41
N SER A 44 8.69 7.28 -28.65
CA SER A 44 9.00 6.80 -27.29
C SER A 44 8.11 7.50 -26.26
N HIS A 45 7.32 6.72 -25.51
CA HIS A 45 6.57 7.26 -24.36
C HIS A 45 7.50 7.49 -23.16
N ILE A 46 7.52 8.73 -22.64
CA ILE A 46 8.32 9.09 -21.44
C ILE A 46 7.46 8.89 -20.19
N PHE A 47 7.87 7.95 -19.34
CA PHE A 47 7.21 7.75 -18.05
C PHE A 47 7.57 8.85 -17.06
N ARG A 48 6.64 9.10 -16.13
CA ARG A 48 6.88 10.00 -15.00
C ARG A 48 8.02 9.44 -14.14
N ALA A 49 8.95 10.32 -13.74
CA ALA A 49 10.00 9.97 -12.80
C ALA A 49 9.40 9.56 -11.44
N PRO A 50 9.96 8.54 -10.77
CA PRO A 50 9.51 8.12 -9.46
C PRO A 50 9.76 9.21 -8.41
N GLU A 51 8.88 9.28 -7.41
CA GLU A 51 9.02 10.24 -6.32
C GLU A 51 10.25 9.95 -5.45
N LYS A 52 10.90 11.03 -4.98
CA LYS A 52 12.07 10.93 -4.11
C LYS A 52 11.66 10.42 -2.72
N ARG A 53 12.27 9.32 -2.26
CA ARG A 53 12.06 8.77 -0.92
C ARG A 53 13.04 9.36 0.10
N PRO A 54 12.68 9.47 1.38
CA PRO A 54 13.58 9.92 2.44
C PRO A 54 14.73 8.92 2.68
N PRO A 55 15.84 9.36 3.30
CA PRO A 55 16.92 8.47 3.73
C PRO A 55 16.44 7.42 4.72
N LYS A 56 16.90 6.17 4.57
CA LYS A 56 16.49 5.04 5.43
C LYS A 56 16.78 5.29 6.91
N GLU A 57 17.94 5.87 7.22
CA GLU A 57 18.36 6.17 8.60
C GLU A 57 17.35 7.07 9.32
N LEU A 58 16.80 8.07 8.62
CA LEU A 58 15.79 8.96 9.17
C LEU A 58 14.50 8.19 9.50
N SER A 59 14.04 7.35 8.57
CA SER A 59 12.85 6.51 8.79
C SER A 59 13.03 5.55 9.96
N LEU A 60 14.21 4.95 10.12
CA LEU A 60 14.51 4.03 11.23
C LEU A 60 14.58 4.78 12.58
N ALA A 61 15.19 5.97 12.62
CA ALA A 61 15.27 6.78 13.84
C ALA A 61 13.87 7.14 14.36
N PHE A 62 12.97 7.60 13.49
CA PHE A 62 11.60 7.91 13.87
C PHE A 62 10.77 6.67 14.21
N THR A 63 11.01 5.54 13.54
CA THR A 63 10.39 4.25 13.93
C THR A 63 10.77 3.88 15.36
N GLY A 64 12.04 4.02 15.74
CA GLY A 64 12.50 3.81 17.12
C GLY A 64 11.87 4.78 18.12
N LEU A 65 11.79 6.07 17.76
CA LEU A 65 11.15 7.10 18.57
C LEU A 65 9.67 6.79 18.84
N THR A 66 8.92 6.30 17.85
CA THR A 66 7.52 5.90 18.01
C THR A 66 7.33 4.72 18.98
N LEU A 67 8.34 3.87 19.17
CA LEU A 67 8.29 2.75 20.13
C LEU A 67 8.60 3.18 21.58
N LEU A 68 9.21 4.35 21.81
CA LEU A 68 9.59 4.80 23.15
C LEU A 68 8.40 4.92 24.12
N PRO A 69 7.24 5.49 23.76
CA PRO A 69 6.08 5.54 24.66
C PRO A 69 5.60 4.15 25.08
N PHE A 70 5.68 3.16 24.20
CA PHE A 70 5.30 1.78 24.52
C PHE A 70 6.27 1.16 25.53
N ILE A 71 7.58 1.36 25.36
CA ILE A 71 8.58 0.92 26.35
C ILE A 71 8.34 1.60 27.70
N GLY A 72 8.11 2.92 27.70
CA GLY A 72 7.77 3.68 28.89
C GLY A 72 6.53 3.14 29.61
N PHE A 73 5.49 2.80 28.85
CA PHE A 73 4.28 2.15 29.37
C PHE A 73 4.59 0.81 30.04
N LEU A 74 5.40 -0.06 29.42
CA LEU A 74 5.80 -1.35 30.02
C LEU A 74 6.59 -1.17 31.32
N ILE A 75 7.53 -0.22 31.36
CA ILE A 75 8.26 0.13 32.59
C ILE A 75 7.28 0.61 33.66
N GLY A 76 6.32 1.46 33.29
CA GLY A 76 5.27 1.94 34.18
C GLY A 76 4.46 0.80 34.82
N LEU A 77 4.05 -0.19 34.03
CA LEU A 77 3.32 -1.37 34.53
C LEU A 77 4.11 -2.12 35.61
N VAL A 78 5.41 -2.35 35.37
CA VAL A 78 6.30 -3.02 36.33
C VAL A 78 6.46 -2.20 37.61
N ARG A 79 6.68 -0.89 37.48
CA ARG A 79 6.86 0.01 38.63
C ARG A 79 5.60 0.15 39.49
N LEU A 80 4.42 0.07 38.88
CA LEU A 80 3.13 0.10 39.57
C LEU A 80 2.74 -1.25 40.19
N GLY A 81 3.51 -2.33 39.95
CA GLY A 81 3.21 -3.65 40.50
C GLY A 81 1.94 -4.28 39.92
N VAL A 82 1.59 -3.95 38.68
CA VAL A 82 0.44 -4.54 37.98
C VAL A 82 0.64 -6.06 37.91
N ASN A 83 -0.37 -6.82 38.32
CA ASN A 83 -0.31 -8.26 38.44
C ASN A 83 -1.54 -8.95 37.83
N LEU A 84 -1.46 -10.26 37.66
CA LEU A 84 -2.51 -11.09 37.07
C LEU A 84 -3.25 -11.96 38.10
N LYS A 85 -3.23 -11.57 39.38
CA LYS A 85 -3.79 -12.39 40.48
C LYS A 85 -5.31 -12.60 40.38
N ASN A 86 -6.01 -11.73 39.65
CA ASN A 86 -7.45 -11.81 39.43
C ASN A 86 -7.85 -12.80 38.33
N PHE A 87 -6.89 -13.48 37.70
CA PHE A 87 -7.21 -14.51 36.72
C PHE A 87 -7.92 -15.70 37.41
N PRO A 88 -9.00 -16.26 36.84
CA PRO A 88 -9.76 -17.31 37.51
C PRO A 88 -8.89 -18.53 37.82
N SER A 89 -8.96 -19.04 39.06
CA SER A 89 -8.20 -20.23 39.48
C SER A 89 -8.95 -21.54 39.26
N LEU A 90 -10.28 -21.49 39.10
CA LEU A 90 -11.12 -22.65 38.84
C LEU A 90 -10.97 -23.11 37.38
N PRO A 91 -10.83 -24.43 37.09
CA PRO A 91 -10.54 -24.94 35.75
C PRO A 91 -11.53 -24.48 34.66
N GLY A 92 -12.83 -24.48 34.94
CA GLY A 92 -13.86 -24.07 33.98
C GLY A 92 -13.78 -22.58 33.61
N PRO A 93 -13.91 -21.66 34.58
CA PRO A 93 -13.74 -20.23 34.35
C PRO A 93 -12.37 -19.84 33.78
N ALA A 94 -11.30 -20.52 34.21
CA ALA A 94 -9.95 -20.31 33.67
C ALA A 94 -9.90 -20.66 32.17
N ALA A 95 -10.48 -21.80 31.77
CA ALA A 95 -10.54 -22.20 30.37
C ALA A 95 -11.28 -21.18 29.50
N PHE A 96 -12.45 -20.69 29.94
CA PHE A 96 -13.18 -19.65 29.20
C PHE A 96 -12.41 -18.32 29.15
N ALA A 97 -11.78 -17.90 30.25
CA ALA A 97 -10.95 -16.70 30.26
C ALA A 97 -9.74 -16.83 29.31
N SER A 98 -9.06 -17.98 29.29
CA SER A 98 -7.95 -18.26 28.37
C SER A 98 -8.42 -18.25 26.91
N LEU A 99 -9.52 -18.93 26.60
CA LEU A 99 -10.10 -18.96 25.25
C LEU A 99 -10.53 -17.57 24.78
N PHE A 100 -11.02 -16.72 25.69
CA PHE A 100 -11.39 -15.34 25.35
C PHE A 100 -10.16 -14.52 24.94
N HIS A 101 -9.09 -14.56 25.74
CA HIS A 101 -7.84 -13.84 25.42
C HIS A 101 -7.15 -14.41 24.18
N ALA A 102 -7.15 -15.74 24.02
CA ALA A 102 -6.66 -16.38 22.80
C ALA A 102 -7.46 -15.96 21.57
N GLY A 103 -8.79 -15.85 21.69
CA GLY A 103 -9.67 -15.32 20.64
C GLY A 103 -9.34 -13.89 20.26
N ILE A 104 -9.10 -13.00 21.24
CA ILE A 104 -8.66 -11.63 20.99
C ILE A 104 -7.32 -11.63 20.25
N GLY A 105 -6.36 -12.44 20.72
CA GLY A 105 -5.06 -12.61 20.06
C GLY A 105 -5.20 -13.11 18.62
N ALA A 106 -6.13 -14.03 18.37
CA ALA A 106 -6.42 -14.54 17.04
C ALA A 106 -7.03 -13.45 16.12
N VAL A 107 -7.87 -12.56 16.63
CA VAL A 107 -8.40 -11.41 15.85
C VAL A 107 -7.27 -10.44 15.50
N LEU A 108 -6.41 -10.10 16.47
CA LEU A 108 -5.25 -9.23 16.22
C LEU A 108 -4.31 -9.84 15.17
N MET A 109 -4.04 -11.16 15.27
CA MET A 109 -3.26 -11.88 14.26
C MET A 109 -3.94 -11.86 12.90
N LEU A 110 -5.27 -12.05 12.85
CA LEU A 110 -6.03 -11.98 11.60
C LEU A 110 -5.89 -10.61 10.93
N TYR A 111 -5.86 -9.51 11.70
CA TYR A 111 -5.62 -8.17 11.16
C TYR A 111 -4.21 -8.00 10.60
N VAL A 112 -3.20 -8.59 11.24
CA VAL A 112 -1.83 -8.63 10.69
C VAL A 112 -1.81 -9.41 9.38
N LEU A 113 -2.48 -10.56 9.31
CA LEU A 113 -2.58 -11.35 8.08
C LEU A 113 -3.34 -10.62 6.96
N PHE A 114 -4.39 -9.88 7.30
CA PHE A 114 -5.09 -8.97 6.39
C PHE A 114 -4.16 -7.89 5.84
N TRP A 115 -3.36 -7.27 6.69
CA TRP A 115 -2.41 -6.24 6.26
C TRP A 115 -1.33 -6.78 5.31
N ILE A 116 -0.87 -8.02 5.50
CA ILE A 116 0.21 -8.60 4.69
C ILE A 116 -0.32 -9.23 3.39
N LYS A 117 -1.41 -10.01 3.45
CA LYS A 117 -1.82 -10.86 2.31
C LYS A 117 -3.31 -11.16 2.13
N LEU A 118 -4.18 -11.08 3.16
CA LEU A 118 -5.57 -11.53 2.98
C LEU A 118 -6.45 -10.48 2.32
N ASP A 119 -7.40 -10.94 1.51
CA ASP A 119 -8.46 -10.09 0.97
C ASP A 119 -9.53 -9.75 2.02
N LEU A 120 -10.29 -8.69 1.76
CA LEU A 120 -11.35 -8.21 2.64
C LEU A 120 -12.41 -9.29 2.91
N PHE A 121 -12.94 -9.95 1.88
CA PHE A 121 -14.00 -10.96 2.04
C PHE A 121 -13.51 -12.20 2.79
N THR A 122 -12.28 -12.64 2.53
CA THR A 122 -11.65 -13.75 3.25
C THR A 122 -11.48 -13.41 4.74
N THR A 123 -11.01 -12.21 5.02
CA THR A 123 -10.86 -11.69 6.39
C THR A 123 -12.20 -11.60 7.11
N LEU A 124 -13.23 -11.04 6.45
CA LEU A 124 -14.59 -10.95 7.00
C LEU A 124 -15.17 -12.33 7.31
N LYS A 125 -14.95 -13.33 6.45
CA LYS A 125 -15.39 -14.71 6.70
C LYS A 125 -14.76 -15.26 7.98
N TYR A 126 -13.44 -15.17 8.13
CA TYR A 126 -12.76 -15.65 9.33
C TYR A 126 -13.16 -14.86 10.58
N LEU A 127 -13.26 -13.53 10.45
CA LEU A 127 -13.71 -12.65 11.52
C LEU A 127 -15.15 -12.95 11.94
N GLY A 128 -16.03 -13.32 11.00
CA GLY A 128 -17.41 -13.71 11.29
C GLY A 128 -17.48 -14.95 12.18
N PHE A 129 -16.77 -16.02 11.81
CA PHE A 129 -16.69 -17.23 12.63
C PHE A 129 -16.04 -16.96 14.00
N LEU A 130 -14.92 -16.25 14.00
CA LEU A 130 -14.17 -15.92 15.21
C LEU A 130 -14.98 -14.99 16.13
N GLY A 131 -15.77 -14.08 15.56
CA GLY A 131 -16.65 -13.15 16.28
C GLY A 131 -17.77 -13.87 17.02
N ILE A 132 -18.47 -14.81 16.38
CA ILE A 132 -19.49 -15.64 17.05
C ILE A 132 -18.87 -16.41 18.23
N PHE A 133 -17.71 -17.01 18.00
CA PHE A 133 -16.95 -17.71 19.04
C PHE A 133 -16.58 -16.78 20.22
N LEU A 134 -16.05 -15.60 19.92
CA LEU A 134 -15.66 -14.58 20.91
C LEU A 134 -16.85 -14.08 21.73
N VAL A 135 -18.01 -13.88 21.12
CA VAL A 135 -19.23 -13.45 21.83
C VAL A 135 -19.62 -14.50 22.87
N PHE A 136 -19.63 -15.79 22.50
CA PHE A 136 -19.99 -16.87 23.42
C PHE A 136 -18.99 -16.99 24.58
N VAL A 137 -17.70 -17.12 24.27
CA VAL A 137 -16.66 -17.32 25.29
C VAL A 137 -16.49 -16.07 26.15
N GLY A 138 -16.56 -14.88 25.54
CA GLY A 138 -16.51 -13.60 26.24
C GLY A 138 -17.68 -13.40 27.18
N HIS A 139 -18.90 -13.75 26.76
CA HIS A 139 -20.08 -13.69 27.64
C HIS A 139 -19.89 -14.58 28.88
N ARG A 140 -19.37 -15.81 28.72
CA ARG A 140 -19.09 -16.71 29.84
C ARG A 140 -18.00 -16.17 30.77
N ALA A 141 -16.89 -15.66 30.22
CA ALA A 141 -15.78 -15.11 31.00
C ALA A 141 -16.18 -13.86 31.79
N LEU A 142 -16.88 -12.91 31.14
CA LEU A 142 -17.32 -11.67 31.76
C LEU A 142 -18.45 -11.89 32.78
N SER A 143 -19.37 -12.82 32.51
CA SER A 143 -20.44 -13.17 33.47
C SER A 143 -19.88 -13.84 34.72
N TYR A 144 -18.83 -14.66 34.57
CA TYR A 144 -18.13 -15.21 35.73
C TYR A 144 -17.48 -14.09 36.56
N LEU A 145 -16.75 -13.18 35.91
CA LEU A 145 -16.11 -12.06 36.58
C LEU A 145 -17.11 -11.16 37.33
N SER A 146 -18.26 -10.86 36.72
CA SER A 146 -19.31 -10.07 37.37
C SER A 146 -19.89 -10.79 38.59
N SER A 147 -20.12 -12.11 38.51
CA SER A 147 -20.64 -12.89 39.64
C SER A 147 -19.69 -12.91 40.84
N VAL A 148 -18.37 -12.99 40.59
CA VAL A 148 -17.34 -12.93 41.64
C VAL A 148 -17.30 -11.53 42.26
N SER A 149 -17.38 -10.48 41.43
CA SER A 149 -17.40 -9.09 41.91
C SER A 149 -18.61 -8.81 42.80
N THR A 150 -19.81 -9.30 42.42
CA THR A 150 -21.02 -9.13 43.23
C THR A 150 -20.89 -9.84 44.57
N LYS A 151 -20.38 -11.08 44.60
CA LYS A 151 -20.14 -11.82 45.86
C LYS A 151 -19.18 -11.11 46.80
N GLN A 152 -18.13 -10.48 46.27
CA GLN A 152 -17.18 -9.70 47.07
C GLN A 152 -17.78 -8.40 47.65
N LYS A 153 -18.78 -7.80 46.99
CA LYS A 153 -19.44 -6.58 47.48
C LYS A 153 -20.51 -6.85 48.53
N THR A 154 -21.09 -8.05 48.52
CA THR A 154 -22.15 -8.47 49.46
C THR A 154 -21.60 -9.22 50.68
N ALA A 155 -20.31 -9.54 50.69
CA ALA A 155 -19.60 -10.15 51.81
C ALA A 155 -18.88 -9.07 52.63
#